data_AF-X1SID4-F1
#
_entry.id   AF-X1SID4-F1
#
_cell.length_a   1.000
_cell.length_b   1.000
_cell.length_c   1.000
_cell.angle_alpha   90.00
_cell.angle_beta   90.00
_cell.angle_gamma   90.00
#
_symmetry.space_group_name_H-M   'P 1'
#
loop_
_entity.id
_entity.type
_entity.pdbx_description
1 polymer ?
#
loop_
_entity_poly.entity_id
_entity_poly.type
_entity_poly.pdbx_seq_one_letter_code
_entity_poly.pdbx_strand_id
1 'polypeptide(L)'
;MSNEESQKINVKDWITLSTVMIGAVLTILALIWQLPTLDGIVTSTFLLMLSFIFFVNSVSANSKAHFEANSGDTSEERIKRFVTFAEYSFGLGFTLVIIAFSVLGYEYLLFYAGREIITLILPIAFLVTA
;
A
#
# COMPACT_ATOMS: atom_id res chain seq x y z
N MET A 1 -34.43 -31.34 9.55
CA MET A 1 -32.95 -31.43 9.55
C MET A 1 -32.44 -30.28 8.71
N SER A 2 -31.69 -29.38 9.35
CA SER A 2 -31.19 -28.11 8.84
C SER A 2 -30.09 -28.31 7.79
N ASN A 3 -30.34 -27.86 6.56
CA ASN A 3 -29.28 -27.54 5.60
C ASN A 3 -29.09 -26.03 5.61
N GLU A 4 -28.51 -25.50 6.68
CA GLU A 4 -27.81 -24.21 6.61
C GLU A 4 -26.38 -24.53 6.20
N GLU A 5 -26.15 -24.63 4.90
CA GLU A 5 -24.81 -24.42 4.37
C GLU A 5 -24.43 -22.99 4.73
N SER A 6 -23.66 -22.84 5.81
CA SER A 6 -23.02 -21.58 6.15
C SER A 6 -22.18 -21.17 4.95
N GLN A 7 -22.67 -20.20 4.18
CA GLN A 7 -21.92 -19.61 3.09
C GLN A 7 -20.66 -19.01 3.70
N LYS A 8 -19.54 -19.74 3.60
CA LYS A 8 -18.22 -19.21 3.92
C LYS A 8 -18.00 -18.00 3.02
N ILE A 9 -18.13 -16.81 3.59
CA ILE A 9 -17.78 -15.57 2.92
C ILE A 9 -16.31 -15.69 2.52
N ASN A 10 -16.05 -15.77 1.22
CA ASN A 10 -14.70 -15.85 0.69
C ASN A 10 -14.06 -14.46 0.79
N VAL A 11 -13.38 -14.22 1.90
CA VAL A 11 -12.66 -12.98 2.14
C VAL A 11 -11.38 -13.00 1.30
N LYS A 12 -11.29 -12.10 0.32
CA LYS A 12 -10.10 -11.93 -0.53
C LYS A 12 -8.85 -11.71 0.33
N ASP A 13 -7.76 -12.38 -0.01
CA ASP A 13 -6.54 -12.39 0.81
C ASP A 13 -5.68 -11.12 0.60
N TRP A 14 -6.15 -10.02 1.15
CA TRP A 14 -5.38 -8.78 1.29
C TRP A 14 -4.24 -8.88 2.31
N ILE A 15 -4.22 -9.92 3.15
CA ILE A 15 -3.16 -10.10 4.15
C ILE A 15 -1.85 -10.36 3.41
N THR A 16 -1.83 -11.37 2.53
CA THR A 16 -0.64 -11.72 1.75
C THR A 16 -0.12 -10.51 0.95
N LEU A 17 -1.00 -9.80 0.22
CA LEU A 17 -0.61 -8.62 -0.55
C LEU A 17 -0.05 -7.49 0.34
N SER A 18 -0.74 -7.17 1.43
CA SER A 18 -0.30 -6.09 2.34
C SER A 18 1.01 -6.43 3.04
N THR A 19 1.22 -7.68 3.44
CA THR A 19 2.47 -8.14 4.06
C THR A 19 3.64 -8.05 3.08
N VAL A 20 3.45 -8.43 1.82
CA VAL A 20 4.48 -8.24 0.78
C VAL A 20 4.81 -6.75 0.62
N MET A 21 3.79 -5.90 0.57
CA MET A 21 3.99 -4.45 0.45
C MET A 21 4.69 -3.84 1.67
N ILE A 22 4.42 -4.32 2.89
CA ILE A 22 5.18 -3.94 4.09
C ILE A 22 6.66 -4.28 3.93
N GLY A 23 6.97 -5.51 3.53
CA GLY A 23 8.36 -5.93 3.30
C GLY A 23 9.06 -5.10 2.24
N ALA A 24 8.36 -4.77 1.15
CA ALA A 24 8.88 -3.87 0.12
C ALA A 24 9.16 -2.47 0.68
N VAL A 25 8.18 -1.84 1.36
CA VAL A 25 8.32 -0.50 1.95
C VAL A 25 9.49 -0.42 2.93
N LEU A 26 9.65 -1.41 3.82
CA LEU A 26 10.76 -1.45 4.77
C LEU A 26 12.11 -1.60 4.05
N THR A 27 12.17 -2.43 3.01
CA THR A 27 13.37 -2.59 2.18
C THR A 27 13.75 -1.27 1.51
N ILE A 28 12.77 -0.57 0.92
CA ILE A 28 12.98 0.72 0.29
C ILE A 28 13.46 1.75 1.31
N LEU A 29 12.79 1.85 2.46
CA LEU A 29 13.20 2.75 3.56
C LEU A 29 14.65 2.49 3.99
N ALA A 30 15.11 1.23 4.02
CA ALA A 30 16.50 0.91 4.33
C ALA A 30 17.49 1.35 3.24
N LEU A 31 17.08 1.30 1.97
CA LEU A 31 17.94 1.61 0.82
C LEU A 31 18.01 3.11 0.49
N ILE A 32 16.92 3.86 0.66
CA ILE A 32 16.85 5.26 0.19
C ILE A 32 17.84 6.19 0.90
N TRP A 33 18.27 5.85 2.12
CA TRP A 33 19.23 6.64 2.91
C TRP A 33 20.70 6.34 2.58
N GLN A 34 20.98 5.38 1.68
CA GLN A 34 22.35 5.02 1.32
C GLN A 34 22.99 6.00 0.32
N LEU A 35 22.21 6.89 -0.32
CA LEU A 35 22.66 7.83 -1.33
C LEU A 35 22.48 9.29 -0.86
N PRO A 36 23.35 10.23 -1.29
CA PRO A 36 23.54 11.54 -0.65
C PRO A 36 22.53 12.64 -1.04
N THR A 37 21.45 12.34 -1.77
CA THR A 37 20.50 13.39 -2.20
C THR A 37 19.67 13.88 -1.01
N LEU A 38 19.91 15.08 -0.48
CA LEU A 38 19.17 15.59 0.68
C LEU A 38 17.72 15.97 0.35
N ASP A 39 17.44 16.36 -0.90
CA ASP A 39 16.13 16.83 -1.33
C ASP A 39 15.19 15.65 -1.67
N GLY A 40 13.93 15.73 -1.20
CA GLY A 40 12.87 14.74 -1.42
C GLY A 40 12.97 13.41 -0.66
N ILE A 41 14.13 13.02 -0.10
CA ILE A 41 14.24 11.82 0.75
C ILE A 41 13.30 11.92 1.95
N VAL A 42 13.26 13.06 2.64
CA VAL A 42 12.43 13.26 3.83
C VAL A 42 10.95 13.10 3.51
N THR A 43 10.47 13.77 2.45
CA THR A 43 9.07 13.67 2.00
C THR A 43 8.71 12.25 1.63
N SER A 44 9.59 11.56 0.90
CA SER A 44 9.34 10.19 0.45
C SER A 44 9.37 9.20 1.59
N THR A 45 10.29 9.37 2.55
CA THR A 45 10.34 8.61 3.80
C THR A 45 9.04 8.76 4.57
N PHE A 46 8.55 9.99 4.72
CA PHE A 46 7.28 10.27 5.40
C PHE A 46 6.10 9.58 4.72
N LEU A 47 5.98 9.68 3.39
CA LEU A 47 4.92 9.03 2.61
C LEU A 47 5.00 7.49 2.72
N LEU A 48 6.21 6.91 2.68
CA LEU A 48 6.44 5.48 2.84
C LEU A 48 6.09 5.00 4.26
N MET A 49 6.38 5.78 5.30
CA MET A 49 5.94 5.45 6.67
C MET A 49 4.42 5.50 6.83
N LEU A 50 3.75 6.48 6.23
CA LEU A 50 2.28 6.51 6.21
C LEU A 50 1.71 5.30 5.44
N SER A 51 2.31 4.96 4.30
CA SER A 51 1.97 3.77 3.52
C SER A 51 2.09 2.49 4.34
N PHE A 52 3.17 2.34 5.11
CA PHE A 52 3.37 1.22 6.04
C PHE A 52 2.21 1.10 7.04
N ILE A 53 1.79 2.21 7.65
CA ILE A 53 0.66 2.22 8.60
C ILE A 53 -0.62 1.73 7.92
N PHE A 54 -0.88 2.17 6.69
CA PHE A 54 -2.04 1.74 5.92
C PHE A 54 -2.02 0.24 5.59
N PHE A 55 -0.87 -0.32 5.23
CA PHE A 55 -0.76 -1.77 5.01
C PHE A 55 -0.95 -2.57 6.29
N VAL A 56 -0.42 -2.11 7.43
CA VAL A 56 -0.67 -2.74 8.74
C VAL A 56 -2.17 -2.70 9.08
N ASN A 57 -2.84 -1.58 8.84
CA ASN A 57 -4.28 -1.46 9.03
C ASN A 57 -5.08 -2.38 8.11
N SER A 58 -4.63 -2.56 6.86
CA SER A 58 -5.23 -3.52 5.92
C SER A 58 -5.12 -4.96 6.43
N VAL A 59 -3.92 -5.39 6.86
CA VAL A 59 -3.70 -6.71 7.46
C VAL A 59 -4.59 -6.91 8.69
N SER A 60 -4.62 -5.93 9.60
CA SER A 60 -5.38 -6.01 10.85
C SER A 60 -6.88 -6.15 10.61
N ALA A 61 -7.44 -5.29 9.74
CA ALA A 61 -8.85 -5.32 9.42
C ALA A 61 -9.25 -6.61 8.68
N ASN A 62 -8.41 -7.08 7.74
CA ASN A 62 -8.71 -8.31 7.03
C ASN A 62 -8.61 -9.55 7.94
N SER A 63 -7.63 -9.58 8.85
CA SER A 63 -7.51 -10.64 9.86
C SER A 63 -8.74 -10.68 10.78
N LYS A 64 -9.26 -9.51 11.15
CA LYS A 64 -10.49 -9.40 11.94
C LYS A 64 -11.72 -9.87 11.17
N ALA A 65 -11.84 -9.52 9.89
CA ALA A 65 -12.91 -10.03 9.02
C ALA A 65 -12.88 -11.55 8.93
N HIS A 66 -11.70 -12.14 8.76
CA HIS A 66 -11.52 -13.60 8.69
C HIS A 66 -11.86 -14.29 10.02
N PHE A 67 -11.49 -13.67 11.16
CA PHE A 67 -11.87 -14.19 12.48
C PHE A 67 -13.38 -14.17 12.72
N GLU A 68 -14.03 -13.03 12.41
CA GLU A 68 -15.48 -12.87 12.58
C GLU A 68 -16.27 -13.78 11.63
N ALA A 69 -15.80 -13.98 10.39
CA ALA A 69 -16.43 -14.89 9.43
C ALA A 69 -16.38 -16.37 9.87
N ASN A 70 -15.32 -16.79 10.56
CA ASN A 70 -15.20 -18.16 11.06
C ASN A 70 -15.88 -18.39 12.41
N SER A 71 -16.21 -17.33 13.15
CA SER A 71 -16.85 -17.42 14.47
C SER A 71 -18.37 -17.64 14.40
N GLY A 72 -18.99 -17.42 13.23
CA GLY A 72 -20.42 -17.70 12.97
C GLY A 72 -21.44 -16.78 13.65
N ASP A 73 -21.02 -16.02 14.67
CA ASP A 73 -21.89 -15.19 15.53
C ASP A 73 -21.91 -13.71 15.12
N THR A 74 -21.62 -13.39 13.85
CA THR A 74 -21.46 -12.00 13.40
C THR A 74 -22.17 -11.75 12.08
N SER A 75 -22.84 -10.59 11.98
CA SER A 75 -23.57 -10.20 10.78
C SER A 75 -22.65 -10.02 9.57
N GLU A 76 -23.10 -10.50 8.40
CA GLU A 76 -22.35 -10.37 7.15
C GLU A 76 -21.99 -8.92 6.82
N GLU A 77 -22.88 -7.98 7.18
CA GLU A 77 -22.66 -6.55 6.98
C GLU A 77 -21.43 -6.03 7.74
N ARG A 78 -21.20 -6.55 8.96
CA ARG A 78 -20.04 -6.17 9.77
C ARG A 78 -18.75 -6.74 9.19
N ILE A 79 -18.77 -7.99 8.73
CA ILE A 79 -17.63 -8.61 8.03
C ILE A 79 -17.29 -7.80 6.78
N LYS A 80 -18.30 -7.44 5.98
CA LYS A 80 -18.12 -6.64 4.76
C LYS A 80 -17.48 -5.28 5.04
N ARG A 81 -17.86 -4.60 6.12
CA ARG A 81 -17.23 -3.31 6.51
C ARG A 81 -15.72 -3.47 6.78
N PHE A 82 -15.30 -4.55 7.44
CA PHE A 82 -13.88 -4.80 7.67
C PHE A 82 -13.12 -5.10 6.38
N VAL A 83 -13.71 -5.89 5.48
CA VAL A 83 -13.11 -6.17 4.17
C VAL A 83 -12.95 -4.90 3.34
N THR A 84 -14.00 -4.06 3.28
CA THR A 84 -13.94 -2.78 2.55
C THR A 84 -12.92 -1.82 3.16
N PHE A 85 -12.84 -1.75 4.49
CA PHE A 85 -11.81 -0.94 5.14
C PHE A 85 -10.40 -1.45 4.86
N ALA A 86 -10.20 -2.76 4.81
CA ALA A 86 -8.91 -3.36 4.45
C ALA A 86 -8.50 -3.02 3.01
N GLU A 87 -9.42 -3.11 2.06
CA GLU A 87 -9.22 -2.75 0.66
C GLU A 87 -8.90 -1.26 0.50
N TYR A 88 -9.67 -0.39 1.16
CA TYR A 88 -9.43 1.06 1.10
C TYR A 88 -8.09 1.44 1.71
N SER A 89 -7.74 0.85 2.86
CA SER A 89 -6.44 1.05 3.49
C SER A 89 -5.30 0.60 2.58
N PHE A 90 -5.43 -0.58 1.95
CA PHE A 90 -4.44 -1.06 0.99
C PHE A 90 -4.28 -0.09 -0.19
N GLY A 91 -5.39 0.35 -0.79
CA GLY A 91 -5.37 1.26 -1.93
C GLY A 91 -4.73 2.62 -1.62
N LEU A 92 -5.04 3.19 -0.45
CA LEU A 92 -4.38 4.41 0.03
C LEU A 92 -2.89 4.20 0.27
N GLY A 93 -2.51 3.10 0.94
CA GLY A 93 -1.12 2.75 1.16
C GLY A 93 -0.34 2.64 -0.14
N PHE A 94 -0.88 1.92 -1.12
CA PHE A 94 -0.28 1.77 -2.45
C PHE A 94 -0.14 3.10 -3.19
N THR A 95 -1.16 3.95 -3.15
CA THR A 95 -1.11 5.29 -3.76
C THR A 95 0.03 6.12 -3.18
N LEU A 96 0.23 6.10 -1.86
CA LEU A 96 1.34 6.80 -1.22
C LEU A 96 2.71 6.23 -1.63
N VAL A 97 2.83 4.92 -1.85
CA VAL A 97 4.07 4.32 -2.41
C VAL A 97 4.36 4.93 -3.77
N ILE A 98 3.39 4.94 -4.69
CA ILE A 98 3.57 5.49 -6.03
C ILE A 98 3.97 6.96 -5.99
N ILE A 99 3.34 7.76 -5.14
CA ILE A 99 3.69 9.18 -4.96
C ILE A 99 5.12 9.31 -4.42
N ALA A 100 5.48 8.54 -3.39
CA ALA A 100 6.83 8.58 -2.82
C ALA A 100 7.91 8.21 -3.86
N PHE A 101 7.66 7.17 -4.65
CA PHE A 101 8.57 6.78 -5.75
C PHE A 101 8.64 7.83 -6.85
N SER A 102 7.53 8.50 -7.16
CA SER A 102 7.51 9.56 -8.16
C SER A 102 8.36 10.75 -7.69
N VAL A 103 8.26 11.14 -6.41
CA VAL A 103 9.08 12.19 -5.79
C VAL A 103 10.55 11.78 -5.79
N LEU A 104 10.89 10.59 -5.27
CA LEU A 104 12.28 10.10 -5.28
C LEU A 104 12.84 10.03 -6.70
N GLY A 105 12.10 9.42 -7.62
CA GLY A 105 12.51 9.26 -9.00
C GLY A 105 12.78 10.59 -9.67
N TYR A 106 11.95 11.60 -9.42
CA TYR A 106 12.14 12.94 -9.94
C TYR A 106 13.41 13.60 -9.39
N GLU A 107 13.64 13.55 -8.07
CA GLU A 107 14.83 14.15 -7.44
C GLU A 107 16.13 13.46 -7.89
N TYR A 108 16.14 12.13 -7.98
CA TYR A 108 17.29 11.40 -8.50
C TYR A 108 17.55 11.72 -9.97
N LEU A 109 16.50 11.83 -10.79
CA LEU A 109 16.64 12.14 -12.20
C LEU A 109 17.19 13.56 -12.40
N LEU A 110 16.72 14.53 -11.61
CA LEU A 110 17.28 15.88 -11.57
C LEU A 110 18.76 15.89 -11.15
N PHE A 111 19.12 15.10 -10.15
CA PHE A 111 20.49 14.99 -9.66
C PHE A 111 21.46 14.41 -10.70
N TYR A 112 21.05 13.34 -11.41
CA TYR A 112 21.91 12.64 -12.36
C TYR A 112 21.91 13.22 -13.78
N ALA A 113 20.75 13.61 -14.30
CA ALA A 113 20.59 14.05 -15.69
C ALA A 113 20.42 15.57 -15.84
N GLY A 114 20.39 16.32 -14.74
CA GLY A 114 20.15 17.76 -14.76
C GLY A 114 18.72 18.13 -15.20
N ARG A 115 18.51 19.40 -15.55
CA ARG A 115 17.18 19.97 -15.86
C ARG A 115 16.84 19.90 -17.36
N GLU A 116 17.09 18.77 -18.00
CA GLU A 116 16.66 18.59 -19.39
C GLU A 116 15.16 18.30 -19.50
N ILE A 117 14.53 18.71 -20.60
CA ILE A 117 13.07 18.57 -20.80
C ILE A 117 12.64 17.09 -20.73
N ILE A 118 13.48 16.17 -21.21
CA ILE A 118 13.22 14.73 -21.16
C ILE A 118 13.16 14.23 -19.71
N THR A 119 14.07 14.70 -18.85
CA THR A 119 14.10 14.45 -17.40
C THR A 119 12.79 14.88 -16.73
N LEU A 120 12.21 16.01 -17.17
CA LEU A 120 10.96 16.54 -16.61
C LEU A 120 9.71 15.77 -17.08
N ILE A 121 9.73 15.20 -18.28
CA ILE A 121 8.56 14.52 -18.88
C ILE A 121 8.46 13.05 -18.44
N LEU A 122 9.58 12.39 -18.14
CA LEU A 122 9.63 10.96 -17.85
C LEU A 122 8.72 10.50 -16.69
N PRO A 123 8.65 11.18 -15.53
CA PRO A 123 7.79 10.77 -14.43
C PRO A 123 6.30 10.96 -14.76
N ILE A 124 5.97 12.01 -15.53
CA ILE A 124 4.61 12.31 -15.98
C ILE A 124 4.14 11.23 -16.96
N ALA A 125 5.01 10.84 -17.90
CA ALA A 125 4.73 9.74 -18.81
C ALA A 125 4.45 8.44 -18.05
N PHE A 126 5.28 8.11 -17.06
CA PHE A 126 5.10 6.92 -16.22
C PHE A 126 3.76 6.95 -15.46
N LEU A 127 3.39 8.11 -14.90
CA LEU A 127 2.11 8.32 -14.21
C LEU A 127 0.88 8.22 -15.11
N VAL A 128 1.00 8.53 -16.41
CA VAL A 128 -0.12 8.50 -17.36
C VAL A 128 -0.26 7.12 -18.02
N THR A 129 0.83 6.37 -18.16
CA THR A 129 0.82 5.04 -18.80
C THR A 129 0.61 3.88 -17.83
N ALA A 130 0.78 4.11 -16.53
CA ALA A 130 0.55 3.12 -15.46
C ALA A 130 -0.92 3.11 -15.02
#